data_AF-A0AA88HNY7-F1
#
_entry.id   AF-A0AA88HNY7-F1
#
_cell.length_a   1.000
_cell.length_b   1.000
_cell.length_c   1.000
_cell.angle_alpha   90.00
_cell.angle_beta   90.00
_cell.angle_gamma   90.00
#
_symmetry.space_group_name_H-M   'P 1'
#
loop_
_entity.id
_entity.type
_entity.pdbx_description
1 polymer ?
#
loop_
_entity_poly.entity_id
_entity_poly.type
_entity_poly.pdbx_seq_one_letter_code
_entity_poly.pdbx_strand_id
1 'polypeptide(L)'
;MKEVELCSQTLYSRLMELVYFSHGGLLAELNGKGRVNPNLFVEGISASDVHQGMLGNCWFVAACSVLAGVKELWHKVIPSYKEQEWDTEVPALHQGIFHFRFWRFGNWIDVVIDDMLPTCNGKLIFTHSKSRNEFWCALLEKAYAKLNGCYESLDGGNLSDALVDFTGGVSEIMDLTTMDMKDGAVRKELFKSLLKKKEGHALMCCAIQASSESEMEARTDVGLVKGHAYGITAIRKVFLKDTRLFAFLRGKEKIYMVRLRNPWGEKEWNGSFSDG
;
A
#
# COMPACT_ATOMS: atom_id res chain seq x y z
N MET A 1 -28.52 -12.08 -40.19
CA MET A 1 -27.37 -12.15 -39.27
C MET A 1 -27.43 -10.87 -38.44
N LYS A 2 -27.99 -10.73 -37.22
CA LYS A 2 -27.96 -11.54 -35.97
C LYS A 2 -26.57 -12.15 -35.76
N GLU A 3 -25.81 -11.92 -34.71
CA GLU A 3 -25.92 -11.21 -33.43
C GLU A 3 -24.50 -11.32 -32.85
N VAL A 4 -23.90 -10.25 -32.33
CA VAL A 4 -23.02 -10.30 -31.12
C VAL A 4 -23.12 -8.94 -30.44
N GLU A 5 -24.32 -8.68 -29.93
CA GLU A 5 -24.58 -7.74 -28.85
C GLU A 5 -24.54 -8.57 -27.57
N LEU A 6 -23.34 -8.82 -27.03
CA LEU A 6 -23.15 -9.69 -25.85
C LEU A 6 -21.91 -9.26 -25.07
N CYS A 7 -21.97 -8.06 -24.48
CA CYS A 7 -21.29 -7.77 -23.21
C CYS A 7 -21.88 -6.53 -22.51
N SER A 8 -23.21 -6.36 -22.54
CA SER A 8 -23.91 -5.30 -21.80
C SER A 8 -24.97 -5.83 -20.82
N GLN A 9 -25.15 -7.15 -20.71
CA GLN A 9 -26.23 -7.76 -19.90
C GLN A 9 -25.75 -8.69 -18.77
N THR A 10 -24.45 -8.97 -18.63
CA THR A 10 -23.93 -9.80 -17.53
C THR A 10 -23.53 -9.00 -16.28
N LEU A 11 -23.67 -7.68 -16.30
CA LEU A 11 -23.33 -6.79 -15.16
C LEU A 11 -24.47 -6.59 -14.15
N TYR A 12 -25.64 -7.22 -14.34
CA TYR A 12 -26.82 -7.00 -13.49
C TYR A 12 -27.15 -8.13 -12.50
N SER A 13 -26.28 -9.14 -12.36
CA SER A 13 -26.55 -10.20 -11.39
C SER A 13 -25.26 -10.70 -10.75
N ARG A 14 -24.85 -10.04 -9.66
CA ARG A 14 -24.38 -10.66 -8.41
C ARG A 14 -23.98 -9.55 -7.42
N LEU A 15 -24.84 -9.42 -6.40
CA LEU A 15 -24.60 -8.77 -5.10
C LEU A 15 -24.02 -7.34 -5.12
N MET A 16 -24.84 -6.38 -5.56
CA MET A 16 -24.95 -5.15 -4.76
C MET A 16 -25.52 -5.55 -3.39
N GLU A 17 -24.68 -5.84 -2.42
CA GLU A 17 -25.07 -5.65 -1.02
C GLU A 17 -25.20 -4.13 -0.80
N LEU A 18 -26.41 -3.64 -1.04
CA LEU A 18 -26.90 -2.37 -0.53
C LEU A 18 -26.80 -2.42 1.00
N VAL A 19 -25.73 -1.86 1.56
CA VAL A 19 -25.69 -1.48 2.97
C VAL A 19 -26.65 -0.30 3.15
N TYR A 20 -27.70 -0.49 3.96
CA TYR A 20 -28.74 0.52 4.22
C TYR A 20 -28.25 1.66 5.14
N PHE A 21 -28.34 2.91 4.64
CA PHE A 21 -28.69 4.24 5.22
C PHE A 21 -28.16 4.76 6.59
N SER A 22 -27.64 6.01 6.58
CA SER A 22 -28.19 7.16 7.32
C SER A 22 -27.80 8.50 6.64
N HIS A 23 -28.60 9.57 6.83
CA HIS A 23 -28.48 10.89 6.17
C HIS A 23 -27.35 11.78 6.73
N GLY A 24 -26.28 11.20 7.24
CA GLY A 24 -25.10 11.93 7.72
C GLY A 24 -23.85 11.29 7.16
N GLY A 25 -22.94 12.11 6.62
CA GLY A 25 -21.62 11.66 6.18
C GLY A 25 -20.85 10.92 7.29
N LEU A 26 -19.64 10.43 6.99
CA LEU A 26 -18.78 9.61 7.87
C LEU A 26 -18.76 10.03 9.37
N LEU A 27 -18.95 11.32 9.63
CA LEU A 27 -19.08 11.94 10.96
C LEU A 27 -20.26 11.43 11.82
N ALA A 28 -21.38 10.97 11.25
CA ALA A 28 -22.57 10.62 12.04
C ALA A 28 -22.43 9.28 12.79
N GLU A 29 -21.77 8.28 12.21
CA GLU A 29 -21.73 6.91 12.76
C GLU A 29 -20.55 6.65 13.71
N LEU A 30 -19.42 7.36 13.55
CA LEU A 30 -18.27 7.24 14.46
C LEU A 30 -18.49 7.93 15.82
N ASN A 31 -19.54 8.74 15.96
CA ASN A 31 -19.84 9.55 17.15
C ASN A 31 -20.43 8.78 18.34
N GLY A 32 -20.68 7.48 18.22
CA GLY A 32 -21.26 6.66 19.30
C GLY A 32 -20.39 6.51 20.57
N LYS A 33 -19.09 6.86 20.53
CA LYS A 33 -18.16 6.74 21.68
C LYS A 33 -17.09 7.84 21.78
N GLY A 34 -17.48 9.09 21.52
CA GLY A 34 -16.59 10.26 21.62
C GLY A 34 -16.26 10.84 20.25
N ARG A 35 -16.11 12.17 20.17
CA ARG A 35 -15.80 12.89 18.93
C ARG A 35 -14.52 12.34 18.31
N VAL A 36 -14.64 11.54 17.25
CA VAL A 36 -13.51 11.30 16.35
C VAL A 36 -13.30 12.61 15.61
N ASN A 37 -12.11 13.21 15.77
CA ASN A 37 -11.71 14.38 15.00
C ASN A 37 -10.99 13.86 13.74
N PRO A 38 -11.71 13.66 12.60
CA PRO A 38 -11.10 13.05 11.44
C PRO A 38 -10.03 13.96 10.85
N ASN A 39 -8.97 13.36 10.35
CA ASN A 39 -7.92 14.01 9.59
C ASN A 39 -7.62 13.14 8.38
N LEU A 40 -7.28 13.78 7.28
CA LEU A 40 -6.74 13.13 6.10
C LEU A 40 -5.36 12.59 6.47
N PHE A 41 -4.54 13.41 7.15
CA PHE A 41 -3.22 13.03 7.65
C PHE A 41 -3.03 13.33 9.14
N VAL A 42 -2.41 12.42 9.88
CA VAL A 42 -1.97 12.66 11.26
C VAL A 42 -0.45 12.73 11.27
N GLU A 43 0.09 13.94 11.47
CA GLU A 43 1.55 14.21 11.42
C GLU A 43 2.20 13.98 10.04
N GLY A 44 1.39 13.95 8.97
CA GLY A 44 1.82 13.75 7.58
C GLY A 44 1.53 12.33 7.09
N ILE A 45 2.09 11.97 5.93
CA ILE A 45 1.98 10.60 5.40
C ILE A 45 3.21 9.80 5.81
N SER A 46 2.99 8.58 6.28
CA SER A 46 4.00 7.58 6.61
C SER A 46 3.60 6.19 6.11
N ALA A 47 4.61 5.37 5.84
CA ALA A 47 4.43 3.96 5.51
C ALA A 47 3.85 3.13 6.68
N SER A 48 3.83 3.69 7.89
CA SER A 48 3.17 3.11 9.07
C SER A 48 1.67 3.21 9.03
N ASP A 49 1.12 4.13 8.25
CA ASP A 49 -0.30 4.51 8.31
C ASP A 49 -1.16 3.61 7.42
N VAL A 50 -0.54 2.64 6.76
CA VAL A 50 -1.20 1.74 5.82
C VAL A 50 -1.20 0.35 6.42
N HIS A 51 -2.36 -0.08 6.88
CA HIS A 51 -2.63 -1.44 7.32
C HIS A 51 -3.71 -2.06 6.44
N GLN A 52 -3.44 -3.24 5.89
CA GLN A 52 -4.43 -4.01 5.15
C GLN A 52 -5.57 -4.44 6.09
N GLY A 53 -6.80 -4.33 5.59
CA GLY A 53 -7.98 -4.90 6.26
C GLY A 53 -8.23 -6.35 5.86
N MET A 54 -9.51 -6.70 5.69
CA MET A 54 -9.94 -8.07 5.39
C MET A 54 -9.84 -8.48 3.92
N LEU A 55 -9.52 -7.55 3.03
CA LEU A 55 -9.46 -7.79 1.58
C LEU A 55 -8.06 -8.29 1.18
N GLY A 56 -7.97 -9.21 0.21
CA GLY A 56 -6.70 -9.74 -0.33
C GLY A 56 -5.94 -8.77 -1.25
N ASN A 57 -5.90 -7.49 -0.91
CA ASN A 57 -5.26 -6.43 -1.70
C ASN A 57 -3.89 -6.00 -1.16
N CYS A 58 -3.14 -6.93 -0.55
CA CYS A 58 -1.80 -6.67 0.01
C CYS A 58 -0.86 -5.94 -0.96
N TRP A 59 -0.99 -6.22 -2.26
CA TRP A 59 -0.27 -5.58 -3.36
C TRP A 59 -0.50 -4.06 -3.39
N PHE A 60 -1.75 -3.61 -3.24
CA PHE A 60 -2.12 -2.20 -3.22
C PHE A 60 -1.59 -1.52 -1.95
N VAL A 61 -1.72 -2.17 -0.80
CA VAL A 61 -1.28 -1.65 0.50
C VAL A 61 0.25 -1.54 0.54
N ALA A 62 0.98 -2.52 -0.02
CA ALA A 62 2.42 -2.45 -0.20
C ALA A 62 2.84 -1.28 -1.10
N ALA A 63 2.13 -1.06 -2.21
CA ALA A 63 2.36 0.09 -3.08
C ALA A 63 2.10 1.43 -2.36
N CYS A 64 1.05 1.53 -1.55
CA CYS A 64 0.78 2.72 -0.73
C CYS A 64 1.92 3.00 0.26
N SER A 65 2.46 1.94 0.88
CA SER A 65 3.56 2.09 1.84
C SER A 65 4.83 2.68 1.23
N VAL A 66 5.10 2.43 -0.06
CA VAL A 66 6.26 3.00 -0.74
C VAL A 66 5.95 4.38 -1.34
N LEU A 67 4.71 4.60 -1.79
CA LEU A 67 4.20 5.91 -2.22
C LEU A 67 4.35 6.95 -1.08
N ALA A 68 4.00 6.56 0.14
CA ALA A 68 4.16 7.37 1.35
C ALA A 68 5.59 7.91 1.55
N GLY A 69 6.60 7.18 1.07
CA GLY A 69 8.01 7.58 1.19
C GLY A 69 8.49 8.63 0.19
N VAL A 70 7.67 9.03 -0.80
CA VAL A 70 8.06 9.94 -1.88
C VAL A 70 7.07 11.09 -2.00
N LYS A 71 7.44 12.24 -1.42
CA LYS A 71 6.56 13.40 -1.25
C LYS A 71 5.99 13.94 -2.55
N GLU A 72 6.85 14.09 -3.54
CA GLU A 72 6.52 14.63 -4.85
C GLU A 72 5.53 13.75 -5.59
N LEU A 73 5.52 12.44 -5.29
CA LEU A 73 4.65 11.49 -5.95
C LEU A 73 3.29 11.41 -5.27
N TRP A 74 3.24 11.29 -3.95
CA TRP A 74 1.94 11.25 -3.27
C TRP A 74 1.20 12.58 -3.38
N HIS A 75 1.89 13.73 -3.53
CA HIS A 75 1.26 15.01 -3.90
C HIS A 75 0.57 14.98 -5.28
N LYS A 76 1.03 14.13 -6.21
CA LYS A 76 0.35 13.95 -7.51
C LYS A 76 -0.89 13.09 -7.37
N VAL A 77 -0.80 12.02 -6.57
CA VAL A 77 -1.89 11.07 -6.30
C VAL A 77 -2.98 11.70 -5.43
N ILE A 78 -2.60 12.51 -4.45
CA ILE A 78 -3.49 13.25 -3.55
C ILE A 78 -3.27 14.76 -3.81
N PRO A 79 -3.82 15.29 -4.92
CA PRO A 79 -3.70 16.70 -5.27
C PRO A 79 -4.41 17.58 -4.24
N SER A 80 -4.04 18.86 -4.13
CA SER A 80 -4.75 19.82 -3.24
C SER A 80 -5.00 19.31 -1.82
N TYR A 81 -4.13 18.44 -1.30
CA TYR A 81 -4.38 17.69 -0.06
C TYR A 81 -4.70 18.56 1.16
N LYS A 82 -4.21 19.81 1.20
CA LYS A 82 -4.53 20.79 2.26
C LYS A 82 -5.96 21.33 2.17
N GLU A 83 -6.50 21.44 0.96
CA GLU A 83 -7.87 21.90 0.70
C GLU A 83 -8.87 20.76 0.94
N GLN A 84 -8.42 19.52 0.79
CA GLN A 84 -9.21 18.31 1.08
C GLN A 84 -9.22 17.94 2.57
N GLU A 85 -8.28 18.45 3.36
CA GLU A 85 -8.18 18.17 4.80
C GLU A 85 -9.43 18.66 5.55
N TRP A 86 -9.80 17.94 6.61
CA TRP A 86 -10.86 18.38 7.52
C TRP A 86 -10.38 19.61 8.30
N ASP A 87 -11.12 20.72 8.17
CA ASP A 87 -10.88 21.93 8.94
C ASP A 87 -11.59 21.84 10.30
N THR A 88 -10.80 21.81 11.38
CA THR A 88 -11.31 21.73 12.75
C THR A 88 -11.95 23.03 13.23
N GLU A 89 -11.56 24.17 12.66
CA GLU A 89 -12.06 25.50 13.01
C GLU A 89 -13.38 25.77 12.30
N VAL A 90 -13.55 25.26 11.06
CA VAL A 90 -14.78 25.45 10.28
C VAL A 90 -15.33 24.12 9.72
N PRO A 91 -15.80 23.18 10.57
CA PRO A 91 -16.24 21.85 10.13
C PRO A 91 -17.39 21.88 9.11
N ALA A 92 -18.22 22.93 9.13
CA ALA A 92 -19.34 23.10 8.20
C ALA A 92 -18.92 23.32 6.74
N LEU A 93 -17.64 23.64 6.47
CA LEU A 93 -17.13 23.77 5.11
C LEU A 93 -16.76 22.43 4.49
N HIS A 94 -16.59 21.37 5.28
CA HIS A 94 -16.26 20.06 4.74
C HIS A 94 -17.50 19.44 4.08
N GLN A 95 -17.41 19.18 2.77
CA GLN A 95 -18.54 18.68 1.97
C GLN A 95 -18.58 17.16 1.83
N GLY A 96 -17.69 16.43 2.52
CA GLY A 96 -17.61 14.97 2.45
C GLY A 96 -17.15 14.46 1.08
N ILE A 97 -16.37 15.27 0.35
CA ILE A 97 -15.91 14.99 -1.02
C ILE A 97 -14.39 15.04 -1.08
N PHE A 98 -13.81 14.05 -1.74
CA PHE A 98 -12.38 13.90 -1.94
C PHE A 98 -12.10 13.53 -3.40
N HIS A 99 -10.88 13.78 -3.86
CA HIS A 99 -10.43 13.34 -5.16
C HIS A 99 -8.96 12.91 -5.17
N PHE A 100 -8.69 11.90 -6.00
CA PHE A 100 -7.40 11.25 -6.13
C PHE A 100 -7.07 11.06 -7.60
N ARG A 101 -5.80 11.09 -7.95
CA ARG A 101 -5.34 10.91 -9.32
C ARG A 101 -4.60 9.61 -9.49
N PHE A 102 -4.97 8.87 -10.53
CA PHE A 102 -4.30 7.64 -10.94
C PHE A 102 -3.93 7.72 -12.41
N TRP A 103 -2.79 7.15 -12.77
CA TRP A 103 -2.35 7.04 -14.14
C TRP A 103 -3.05 5.86 -14.81
N ARG A 104 -3.84 6.11 -15.84
CA ARG A 104 -4.47 5.06 -16.66
C ARG A 104 -4.34 5.42 -18.14
N PHE A 105 -3.93 4.44 -18.93
CA PHE A 105 -3.87 4.55 -20.39
C PHE A 105 -3.16 5.84 -20.88
N GLY A 106 -2.04 6.19 -20.24
CA GLY A 106 -1.24 7.35 -20.63
C GLY A 106 -1.71 8.70 -20.09
N ASN A 107 -2.70 8.74 -19.19
CA ASN A 107 -3.28 9.98 -18.67
C ASN A 107 -3.51 9.89 -17.15
N TRP A 108 -3.40 11.03 -16.47
CA TRP A 108 -3.84 11.16 -15.07
C TRP A 108 -5.35 11.32 -15.04
N ILE A 109 -6.05 10.34 -14.46
CA ILE A 109 -7.49 10.32 -14.27
C ILE A 109 -7.81 10.81 -12.86
N ASP A 110 -8.67 11.81 -12.75
CA ASP A 110 -9.14 12.35 -11.48
C ASP A 110 -10.39 11.60 -11.01
N VAL A 111 -10.31 10.96 -9.86
CA VAL A 111 -11.36 10.11 -9.29
C VAL A 111 -11.91 10.78 -8.05
N VAL A 112 -13.13 11.29 -8.18
CA VAL A 112 -13.89 11.92 -7.09
C VAL A 112 -14.67 10.87 -6.32
N ILE A 113 -14.64 10.92 -5.00
CA ILE A 113 -15.39 10.04 -4.10
C ILE A 113 -16.01 10.85 -2.97
N ASP A 114 -17.08 10.31 -2.38
CA ASP A 114 -17.55 10.76 -1.07
C ASP A 114 -16.72 10.11 0.06
N ASP A 115 -16.94 10.53 1.30
CA ASP A 115 -16.21 10.05 2.48
C ASP A 115 -16.83 8.83 3.19
N MET A 116 -17.91 8.24 2.66
CA MET A 116 -18.55 7.06 3.27
C MET A 116 -17.68 5.81 3.11
N LEU A 117 -17.16 5.29 4.21
CA LEU A 117 -16.26 4.13 4.19
C LEU A 117 -16.95 2.87 4.75
N PRO A 118 -16.67 1.67 4.21
CA PRO A 118 -17.22 0.42 4.75
C PRO A 118 -16.77 0.19 6.19
N THR A 119 -17.73 -0.02 7.10
CA THR A 119 -17.46 -0.32 8.51
C THR A 119 -18.23 -1.54 9.00
N CYS A 120 -17.68 -2.20 10.02
CA CYS A 120 -18.36 -3.22 10.81
C CYS A 120 -18.13 -2.90 12.29
N ASN A 121 -19.20 -2.74 13.06
CA ASN A 121 -19.15 -2.34 14.46
C ASN A 121 -18.36 -1.03 14.69
N GLY A 122 -18.52 -0.05 13.78
CA GLY A 122 -17.85 1.26 13.87
C GLY A 122 -16.34 1.22 13.61
N LYS A 123 -15.83 0.17 12.96
CA LYS A 123 -14.43 0.05 12.54
C LYS A 123 -14.35 -0.17 11.04
N LEU A 124 -13.36 0.46 10.40
CA LEU A 124 -13.03 0.20 8.99
C LEU A 124 -12.69 -1.28 8.82
N ILE A 125 -13.24 -1.90 7.78
CA ILE A 125 -13.00 -3.31 7.46
C ILE A 125 -11.91 -3.52 6.41
N PHE A 126 -11.62 -2.49 5.61
CA PHE A 126 -10.56 -2.49 4.60
C PHE A 126 -9.33 -1.72 5.08
N THR A 127 -8.57 -1.11 4.17
CA THR A 127 -7.32 -0.41 4.50
C THR A 127 -7.58 0.72 5.49
N HIS A 128 -6.75 0.80 6.53
CA HIS A 128 -6.87 1.81 7.58
C HIS A 128 -5.51 2.14 8.20
N SER A 129 -5.44 3.28 8.90
CA SER A 129 -4.28 3.64 9.70
C SER A 129 -4.36 3.06 11.10
N LYS A 130 -3.20 2.92 11.74
CA LYS A 130 -3.09 2.67 13.18
C LYS A 130 -3.77 3.81 13.97
N SER A 131 -3.67 5.03 13.46
CA SER A 131 -4.39 6.20 13.98
C SER A 131 -5.85 6.12 13.55
N ARG A 132 -6.76 5.94 14.52
CA ARG A 132 -8.20 5.75 14.24
C ARG A 132 -8.89 6.95 13.60
N ASN A 133 -8.24 8.10 13.60
CA ASN A 133 -8.75 9.34 13.05
C ASN A 133 -7.97 9.80 11.80
N GLU A 134 -7.18 8.93 11.18
CA GLU A 134 -6.45 9.18 9.95
C GLU A 134 -7.04 8.36 8.79
N PHE A 135 -7.39 9.02 7.69
CA PHE A 135 -8.24 8.42 6.65
C PHE A 135 -7.67 8.44 5.22
N TRP A 136 -6.49 9.02 4.96
CA TRP A 136 -5.96 9.10 3.59
C TRP A 136 -5.86 7.73 2.89
N CYS A 137 -5.41 6.69 3.60
CA CYS A 137 -5.20 5.37 3.00
C CYS A 137 -6.52 4.68 2.68
N ALA A 138 -7.53 4.85 3.54
CA ALA A 138 -8.88 4.31 3.34
C ALA A 138 -9.61 4.99 2.18
N LEU A 139 -9.50 6.32 2.08
CA LEU A 139 -10.08 7.10 0.99
C LEU A 139 -9.37 6.83 -0.34
N LEU A 140 -8.03 6.71 -0.33
CA LEU A 140 -7.25 6.34 -1.51
C LEU A 140 -7.66 4.95 -2.04
N GLU A 141 -7.81 3.97 -1.15
CA GLU A 141 -8.31 2.63 -1.50
C GLU A 141 -9.72 2.70 -2.09
N LYS A 142 -10.64 3.48 -1.50
CA LYS A 142 -11.99 3.68 -2.02
C LYS A 142 -11.97 4.25 -3.44
N ALA A 143 -11.15 5.26 -3.70
CA ALA A 143 -11.01 5.85 -5.03
C ALA A 143 -10.44 4.84 -6.03
N TYR A 144 -9.49 4.03 -5.61
CA TYR A 144 -8.92 2.99 -6.45
C TYR A 144 -9.90 1.83 -6.71
N ALA A 145 -10.70 1.45 -5.72
CA ALA A 145 -11.81 0.51 -5.87
C ALA A 145 -12.84 1.03 -6.87
N LYS A 146 -13.22 2.31 -6.78
CA LYS A 146 -14.11 2.96 -7.75
C LYS A 146 -13.55 2.92 -9.17
N LEU A 147 -12.25 3.17 -9.33
CA LEU A 147 -11.57 3.10 -10.63
C LEU A 147 -11.60 1.68 -11.23
N ASN A 148 -11.61 0.65 -10.37
CA ASN A 148 -11.68 -0.77 -10.74
C ASN A 148 -13.10 -1.37 -10.65
N GLY A 149 -14.12 -0.54 -10.43
CA GLY A 149 -15.54 -0.93 -10.35
C GLY A 149 -16.04 -1.13 -8.92
N CYS A 150 -15.36 -1.93 -8.09
CA CYS A 150 -15.73 -2.18 -6.69
C CYS A 150 -14.51 -2.60 -5.85
N TYR A 151 -14.70 -2.76 -4.53
CA TYR A 151 -13.63 -3.24 -3.63
C TYR A 151 -13.21 -4.67 -3.95
N GLU A 152 -14.16 -5.56 -4.26
CA GLU A 152 -13.87 -6.97 -4.58
C GLU A 152 -12.94 -7.10 -5.80
N SER A 153 -13.03 -6.18 -6.76
CA SER A 153 -12.11 -6.12 -7.92
C SER A 153 -10.64 -5.90 -7.54
N LEU A 154 -10.34 -5.49 -6.30
CA LEU A 154 -8.96 -5.31 -5.83
C LEU A 154 -8.36 -6.60 -5.24
N ASP A 155 -9.16 -7.66 -5.07
CA ASP A 155 -8.67 -8.94 -4.56
C ASP A 155 -7.74 -9.63 -5.57
N GLY A 156 -6.57 -10.07 -5.10
CA GLY A 156 -5.61 -10.81 -5.94
C GLY A 156 -4.96 -10.03 -7.10
N GLY A 157 -4.96 -8.69 -7.06
CA GLY A 157 -4.34 -7.85 -8.09
C GLY A 157 -2.80 -7.85 -8.12
N ASN A 158 -2.24 -7.12 -9.07
CA ASN A 158 -0.78 -7.08 -9.33
C ASN A 158 -0.11 -5.86 -8.72
N LEU A 159 0.95 -6.10 -7.95
CA LEU A 159 1.77 -5.06 -7.32
C LEU A 159 2.39 -4.05 -8.30
N SER A 160 2.83 -4.52 -9.46
CA SER A 160 3.39 -3.66 -10.52
C SER A 160 2.39 -2.63 -11.02
N ASP A 161 1.11 -3.00 -11.08
CA ASP A 161 0.07 -2.19 -11.70
C ASP A 161 -0.29 -1.03 -10.78
N ALA A 162 -0.39 -1.26 -9.47
CA ALA A 162 -0.54 -0.18 -8.49
C ALA A 162 0.61 0.83 -8.56
N LEU A 163 1.86 0.35 -8.68
CA LEU A 163 3.02 1.25 -8.78
C LEU A 163 2.99 2.09 -10.07
N VAL A 164 2.59 1.51 -11.19
CA VAL A 164 2.40 2.25 -12.45
C VAL A 164 1.26 3.26 -12.31
N ASP A 165 0.12 2.84 -11.77
CA ASP A 165 -1.05 3.70 -11.57
C ASP A 165 -0.75 4.87 -10.61
N PHE A 166 0.17 4.72 -9.64
CA PHE A 166 0.59 5.81 -8.76
C PHE A 166 1.67 6.72 -9.36
N THR A 167 2.42 6.27 -10.36
CA THR A 167 3.63 6.97 -10.82
C THR A 167 3.53 7.53 -12.23
N GLY A 168 2.73 6.89 -13.10
CA GLY A 168 2.83 7.04 -14.55
C GLY A 168 4.13 6.52 -15.16
N GLY A 169 4.91 5.75 -14.40
CA GLY A 169 6.17 5.17 -14.83
C GLY A 169 6.01 3.81 -15.52
N VAL A 170 7.12 3.10 -15.63
CA VAL A 170 7.18 1.74 -16.17
C VAL A 170 7.66 0.81 -15.06
N SER A 171 7.06 -0.38 -14.98
CA SER A 171 7.45 -1.43 -14.03
C SER A 171 8.45 -2.40 -14.66
N GLU A 172 9.36 -2.91 -13.83
CA GLU A 172 10.28 -4.00 -14.17
C GLU A 172 10.21 -5.04 -13.06
N ILE A 173 10.04 -6.31 -13.43
CA ILE A 173 9.98 -7.43 -12.49
C ILE A 173 11.33 -8.14 -12.51
N MET A 174 11.93 -8.33 -11.32
CA MET A 174 13.17 -9.09 -11.16
C MET A 174 12.87 -10.40 -10.44
N ASP A 175 12.95 -11.52 -11.17
CA ASP A 175 12.76 -12.84 -10.59
C ASP A 175 14.04 -13.32 -9.89
N LEU A 176 14.04 -13.23 -8.56
CA LEU A 176 15.16 -13.64 -7.72
C LEU A 176 15.37 -15.16 -7.70
N THR A 177 14.37 -15.97 -8.10
CA THR A 177 14.47 -17.44 -8.10
C THR A 177 15.36 -17.95 -9.23
N THR A 178 15.54 -17.14 -10.28
CA THR A 178 16.43 -17.42 -11.42
C THR A 178 17.90 -17.10 -11.13
N MET A 179 18.19 -16.46 -9.99
CA MET A 179 19.54 -16.02 -9.61
C MET A 179 20.19 -16.98 -8.61
N ASP A 180 21.50 -17.22 -8.73
CA ASP A 180 22.24 -17.95 -7.69
C ASP A 180 22.50 -17.04 -6.47
N MET A 181 21.51 -16.96 -5.59
CA MET A 181 21.58 -16.16 -4.37
C MET A 181 22.57 -16.70 -3.33
N LYS A 182 23.17 -17.89 -3.54
CA LYS A 182 24.26 -18.39 -2.69
C LYS A 182 25.57 -17.69 -3.02
N ASP A 183 25.78 -17.31 -4.28
CA ASP A 183 26.95 -16.54 -4.71
C ASP A 183 26.95 -15.13 -4.09
N GLY A 184 28.09 -14.76 -3.51
CA GLY A 184 28.32 -13.43 -2.96
C GLY A 184 28.46 -12.35 -4.03
N ALA A 185 28.95 -12.69 -5.23
CA ALA A 185 29.09 -11.75 -6.34
C ALA A 185 27.73 -11.35 -6.91
N VAL A 186 26.86 -12.33 -7.17
CA VAL A 186 25.47 -12.13 -7.63
C VAL A 186 24.69 -11.24 -6.66
N ARG A 187 24.71 -11.55 -5.35
CA ARG A 187 24.05 -10.71 -4.32
C ARG A 187 24.56 -9.27 -4.31
N LYS A 188 25.86 -9.08 -4.50
CA LYS A 188 26.49 -7.75 -4.54
C LYS A 188 26.08 -6.97 -5.79
N GLU A 189 25.94 -7.64 -6.93
CA GLU A 189 25.45 -7.04 -8.16
C GLU A 189 23.98 -6.65 -8.06
N LEU A 190 23.13 -7.55 -7.56
CA LEU A 190 21.73 -7.26 -7.27
C LEU A 190 21.62 -6.02 -6.37
N PHE A 191 22.37 -5.99 -5.26
CA PHE A 191 22.34 -4.84 -4.36
C PHE A 191 22.75 -3.52 -5.04
N LYS A 192 23.79 -3.54 -5.89
CA LYS A 192 24.20 -2.36 -6.66
C LYS A 192 23.09 -1.90 -7.62
N SER A 193 22.41 -2.84 -8.29
CA SER A 193 21.27 -2.55 -9.16
C SER A 193 20.14 -1.89 -8.38
N LEU A 194 19.74 -2.48 -7.24
CA LEU A 194 18.71 -1.92 -6.36
C LEU A 194 19.07 -0.53 -5.84
N LEU A 195 20.32 -0.31 -5.45
CA LEU A 195 20.79 1.01 -5.00
C LEU A 195 20.72 2.05 -6.13
N LYS A 196 21.17 1.70 -7.34
CA LYS A 196 21.08 2.57 -8.52
C LYS A 196 19.62 2.91 -8.85
N LYS A 197 18.72 1.93 -8.80
CA LYS A 197 17.27 2.15 -9.00
C LYS A 197 16.70 3.09 -7.93
N LYS A 198 17.09 2.91 -6.66
CA LYS A 198 16.70 3.83 -5.56
C LYS A 198 17.19 5.27 -5.81
N GLU A 199 18.44 5.44 -6.22
CA GLU A 199 19.03 6.75 -6.54
C GLU A 199 18.33 7.40 -7.74
N GLY A 200 17.82 6.60 -8.67
CA GLY A 200 16.92 7.00 -9.75
C GLY A 200 15.46 7.21 -9.32
N HIS A 201 15.16 7.25 -8.02
CA HIS A 201 13.81 7.44 -7.45
C HIS A 201 12.80 6.33 -7.79
N ALA A 202 13.26 5.12 -8.14
CA ALA A 202 12.35 4.00 -8.34
C ALA A 202 11.65 3.60 -7.04
N LEU A 203 10.34 3.39 -7.12
CA LEU A 203 9.59 2.67 -6.10
C LEU A 203 9.85 1.17 -6.26
N MET A 204 10.02 0.47 -5.14
CA MET A 204 10.34 -0.95 -5.17
C MET A 204 9.53 -1.66 -4.11
N CYS A 205 8.96 -2.79 -4.51
CA CYS A 205 8.32 -3.74 -3.62
C CYS A 205 8.85 -5.14 -3.94
N CYS A 206 8.66 -6.08 -3.03
CA CYS A 206 9.00 -7.49 -3.24
C CYS A 206 7.89 -8.38 -2.68
N ALA A 207 7.79 -9.58 -3.19
CA ALA A 207 6.84 -10.57 -2.69
C ALA A 207 7.49 -11.94 -2.62
N ILE A 208 6.95 -12.81 -1.78
CA ILE A 208 7.27 -14.24 -1.80
C ILE A 208 6.15 -14.92 -2.56
N GLN A 209 6.46 -15.63 -3.64
CA GLN A 209 5.44 -16.36 -4.40
C GLN A 209 4.89 -17.53 -3.58
N ALA A 210 3.56 -17.66 -3.53
CA ALA A 210 2.90 -18.88 -3.06
C ALA A 210 2.75 -19.85 -4.24
N SER A 211 3.09 -21.13 -4.05
CA SER A 211 3.00 -22.13 -5.12
C SER A 211 1.64 -22.82 -5.20
N SER A 212 0.74 -22.58 -4.24
CA SER A 212 -0.62 -23.11 -4.20
C SER A 212 -1.51 -22.22 -3.32
N GLU A 213 -2.83 -22.38 -3.42
CA GLU A 213 -3.79 -21.73 -2.49
C GLU A 213 -3.52 -22.09 -1.03
N SER A 214 -3.13 -23.33 -0.75
CA SER A 214 -2.79 -23.75 0.62
C SER A 214 -1.55 -23.06 1.19
N GLU A 215 -0.68 -22.52 0.33
CA GLU A 215 0.47 -21.72 0.73
C GLU A 215 0.16 -20.22 0.78
N MET A 216 -1.01 -19.78 0.30
CA MET A 216 -1.40 -18.38 0.33
C MET A 216 -1.48 -17.89 1.78
N GLU A 217 -0.83 -16.77 2.06
CA GLU A 217 -0.72 -16.20 3.41
C GLU A 217 -0.04 -17.12 4.46
N ALA A 218 0.58 -18.22 4.03
CA ALA A 218 1.30 -19.11 4.93
C ALA A 218 2.58 -18.46 5.46
N ARG A 219 2.80 -18.60 6.77
CA ARG A 219 3.99 -18.06 7.43
C ARG A 219 5.18 -19.00 7.27
N THR A 220 6.32 -18.45 6.90
CA THR A 220 7.61 -19.13 6.88
C THR A 220 8.20 -19.21 8.29
N ASP A 221 9.15 -20.13 8.51
CA ASP A 221 9.87 -20.27 9.79
C ASP A 221 10.56 -18.98 10.23
N VAL A 222 10.92 -18.13 9.25
CA VAL A 222 11.60 -16.84 9.47
C VAL A 222 10.65 -15.65 9.64
N GLY A 223 9.34 -15.92 9.77
CA GLY A 223 8.32 -14.93 10.07
C GLY A 223 7.69 -14.24 8.86
N LEU A 224 8.29 -14.34 7.67
CA LEU A 224 7.76 -13.78 6.41
C LEU A 224 6.55 -14.59 5.90
N VAL A 225 5.76 -13.98 5.02
CA VAL A 225 4.47 -14.50 4.56
C VAL A 225 4.54 -14.77 3.06
N LYS A 226 4.13 -15.97 2.64
CA LYS A 226 4.00 -16.36 1.23
C LYS A 226 2.75 -15.74 0.61
N GLY A 227 2.79 -15.45 -0.68
CA GLY A 227 1.70 -14.78 -1.41
C GLY A 227 1.51 -13.30 -1.02
N HIS A 228 2.44 -12.72 -0.27
CA HIS A 228 2.30 -11.39 0.32
C HIS A 228 3.33 -10.41 -0.22
N ALA A 229 2.89 -9.17 -0.45
CA ALA A 229 3.74 -8.08 -0.91
C ALA A 229 4.33 -7.29 0.27
N TYR A 230 5.56 -6.79 0.10
CA TYR A 230 6.30 -5.98 1.04
C TYR A 230 6.86 -4.75 0.33
N GLY A 231 6.74 -3.57 0.95
CA GLY A 231 7.35 -2.35 0.44
C GLY A 231 8.84 -2.28 0.77
N ILE A 232 9.71 -1.93 -0.18
CA ILE A 232 11.13 -1.67 0.09
C ILE A 232 11.30 -0.18 0.41
N THR A 233 11.48 0.14 1.70
CA THR A 233 11.53 1.53 2.18
C THR A 233 12.95 2.09 2.26
N ALA A 234 13.97 1.24 2.42
CA ALA A 234 15.36 1.68 2.44
C ALA A 234 16.31 0.62 1.87
N ILE A 235 17.33 1.09 1.15
CA ILE A 235 18.47 0.30 0.70
C ILE A 235 19.71 1.07 1.13
N ARG A 236 20.55 0.44 1.95
CA ARG A 236 21.70 1.10 2.59
C ARG A 236 22.90 0.18 2.65
N LYS A 237 24.06 0.75 2.34
CA LYS A 237 25.36 0.17 2.62
C LYS A 237 25.82 0.74 3.96
N VAL A 238 25.93 -0.11 4.97
CA VAL A 238 26.34 0.28 6.32
C VAL A 238 27.82 -0.06 6.48
N PHE A 239 28.64 0.93 6.81
CA PHE A 239 30.06 0.74 7.11
C PHE A 239 30.22 0.44 8.60
N LEU A 240 31.00 -0.59 8.91
CA LEU A 240 31.10 -1.16 10.25
C LEU A 240 32.42 -0.85 10.95
N LYS A 241 33.45 -0.38 10.24
CA LYS A 241 34.84 -0.29 10.70
C LYS A 241 35.01 0.36 12.08
N ASP A 242 34.16 1.31 12.44
CA ASP A 242 34.21 2.06 13.70
C ASP A 242 33.04 1.73 14.67
N THR A 243 32.35 0.62 14.42
CA THR A 243 31.18 0.17 15.20
C THR A 243 31.51 -1.09 16.01
N ARG A 244 30.79 -1.29 17.12
CA ARG A 244 30.88 -2.54 17.92
C ARG A 244 30.54 -3.80 17.10
N LEU A 245 29.83 -3.64 15.99
CA LEU A 245 29.48 -4.72 15.07
C LEU A 245 30.65 -5.22 14.23
N PHE A 246 31.75 -4.45 14.08
CA PHE A 246 32.93 -4.89 13.33
C PHE A 246 33.52 -6.19 13.87
N ALA A 247 33.73 -6.23 15.18
CA ALA A 247 34.25 -7.42 15.87
C ALA A 247 33.23 -8.57 15.84
N PHE A 248 31.94 -8.26 16.10
CA PHE A 248 30.86 -9.26 16.10
C PHE A 248 30.66 -9.93 14.74
N LEU A 249 30.77 -9.18 13.64
CA LEU A 249 30.61 -9.67 12.28
C LEU A 249 31.94 -10.12 11.65
N ARG A 250 32.89 -10.59 12.46
CA ARG A 250 34.17 -11.20 12.05
C ARG A 250 35.00 -10.28 11.13
N GLY A 251 35.09 -9.00 11.44
CA GLY A 251 35.90 -8.03 10.71
C GLY A 251 35.32 -7.60 9.35
N LYS A 252 34.03 -7.85 9.09
CA LYS A 252 33.37 -7.31 7.88
C LYS A 252 33.34 -5.78 7.95
N GLU A 253 33.99 -5.11 7.01
CA GLU A 253 34.03 -3.64 6.94
C GLU A 253 32.68 -2.99 6.60
N LYS A 254 31.78 -3.74 5.95
CA LYS A 254 30.49 -3.24 5.48
C LYS A 254 29.46 -4.36 5.35
N ILE A 255 28.19 -3.99 5.47
CA ILE A 255 27.03 -4.83 5.19
C ILE A 255 26.07 -4.10 4.26
N TYR A 256 25.31 -4.91 3.51
CA TYR A 256 24.33 -4.47 2.53
C TYR A 256 22.96 -4.79 3.11
N MET A 257 22.14 -3.75 3.33
CA MET A 257 20.87 -3.86 4.02
C MET A 257 19.72 -3.36 3.16
N VAL A 258 18.61 -4.08 3.22
CA VAL A 258 17.32 -3.70 2.64
C VAL A 258 16.32 -3.70 3.78
N ARG A 259 15.55 -2.61 3.92
CA ARG A 259 14.47 -2.49 4.90
C ARG A 259 13.14 -2.71 4.19
N LEU A 260 12.41 -3.70 4.66
CA LEU A 260 11.08 -4.05 4.18
C LEU A 260 10.02 -3.48 5.11
N ARG A 261 8.81 -3.24 4.58
CA ARG A 261 7.62 -2.89 5.33
C ARG A 261 6.55 -3.93 5.04
N ASN A 262 6.01 -4.55 6.08
CA ASN A 262 4.86 -5.44 5.98
C ASN A 262 3.56 -4.59 5.95
N PRO A 263 2.72 -4.71 4.91
CA PRO A 263 1.39 -4.10 4.81
C PRO A 263 0.41 -4.44 5.95
N TRP A 264 0.57 -5.57 6.63
CA TRP A 264 -0.25 -5.90 7.81
C TRP A 264 0.13 -5.07 9.04
N GLY A 265 1.33 -4.50 9.01
CA GLY A 265 1.92 -3.80 10.14
C GLY A 265 2.21 -4.66 11.36
N GLU A 266 2.23 -5.97 11.18
CA GLU A 266 2.61 -6.99 12.13
C GLU A 266 3.33 -8.15 11.40
N LYS A 267 3.67 -9.23 12.12
CA LYS A 267 4.29 -10.46 11.57
C LYS A 267 5.58 -10.16 10.80
N GLU A 268 6.61 -9.81 11.56
CA GLU A 268 7.89 -9.35 11.03
C GLU A 268 8.94 -10.48 10.97
N TRP A 269 10.04 -10.17 10.28
CA TRP A 269 11.24 -10.98 10.17
C TRP A 269 11.83 -11.28 11.54
N ASN A 270 12.15 -12.55 11.83
CA ASN A 270 12.72 -12.99 13.12
C ASN A 270 14.19 -13.45 13.01
N GLY A 271 14.82 -13.26 11.85
CA GLY A 271 16.21 -13.64 11.62
C GLY A 271 17.19 -12.51 11.88
N SER A 272 18.40 -12.63 11.36
CA SER A 272 19.45 -11.60 11.54
C SER A 272 18.97 -10.19 11.22
N PHE A 273 19.24 -9.24 12.12
CA PHE A 273 18.82 -7.82 12.03
C PHE A 273 17.30 -7.58 12.19
N SER A 274 16.55 -8.51 12.80
CA SER A 274 15.22 -8.21 13.36
C SER A 274 15.30 -7.26 14.55
N ASP A 275 14.15 -6.72 14.96
CA ASP A 275 14.02 -5.79 16.09
C ASP A 275 14.03 -6.49 17.47
N GLY A 276 13.99 -7.83 17.51
CA GLY A 276 14.00 -8.66 18.72
C GLY A 276 14.18 -10.14 18.42
#